data_AF-F1JTT3-F1
#
_entry.id   AF-F1JTT3-F1
#
_cell.length_a   1.000
_cell.length_b   1.000
_cell.length_c   1.000
_cell.angle_alpha   90.00
_cell.angle_beta   90.00
_cell.angle_gamma   90.00
#
_symmetry.space_group_name_H-M   'P 1'
#
loop_
_entity.id
_entity.type
_entity.pdbx_description
1 polymer ?
#
loop_
_entity_poly.entity_id
_entity_poly.type
_entity_poly.pdbx_seq_one_letter_code
_entity_poly.pdbx_strand_id
1 'polypeptide(L)'
;LDDAENTRTYIVKGQVFFSSADKFTAAFDFKEAISKVVIDVSQAHFWDVSAVAAVDKVVIKFKREGTEVELIGMNEASQTMVEKFGIHDKPDALDRLSNH
;
A
#
# COMPACT_ATOMS: atom_id res chain seq x y z
N LEU A 1 34.04 -3.90 -11.05
CA LEU A 1 32.91 -3.38 -11.83
C LEU A 1 31.76 -3.46 -10.88
N ASP A 2 31.54 -2.40 -10.12
CA ASP A 2 30.37 -2.30 -9.25
C ASP A 2 29.15 -2.34 -10.19
N ASP A 3 28.50 -3.50 -10.22
CA ASP A 3 27.15 -3.68 -10.73
C ASP A 3 26.29 -2.69 -9.93
N ALA A 4 26.18 -1.46 -10.43
CA ALA A 4 25.19 -0.51 -9.96
C ALA A 4 23.85 -1.09 -10.42
N GLU A 5 23.40 -2.06 -9.63
CA GLU A 5 22.22 -2.89 -9.85
C GLU A 5 21.08 -1.97 -10.24
N ASN A 6 20.46 -2.27 -11.37
CA ASN A 6 19.45 -1.43 -12.00
C ASN A 6 18.20 -1.35 -11.11
N THR A 7 18.31 -0.51 -10.08
CA THR A 7 17.39 -0.41 -8.94
C THR A 7 16.61 0.88 -9.08
N ARG A 8 15.28 0.78 -9.15
CA ARG A 8 14.38 1.93 -9.18
C ARG A 8 13.70 2.10 -7.84
N THR A 9 13.75 3.32 -7.28
CA THR A 9 13.00 3.66 -6.07
C THR A 9 11.78 4.53 -6.41
N TYR A 10 10.59 4.06 -6.05
CA TYR A 10 9.34 4.81 -6.11
C TYR A 10 8.96 5.27 -4.70
N ILE A 11 8.86 6.59 -4.49
CA ILE A 11 8.39 7.16 -3.23
C ILE A 11 6.94 7.59 -3.40
N VAL A 12 6.05 6.89 -2.72
CA VAL A 12 4.61 7.15 -2.74
C VAL A 12 4.27 8.08 -1.59
N LYS A 13 3.58 9.18 -1.91
CA LYS A 13 3.19 10.19 -0.93
C LYS A 13 1.71 10.52 -1.03
N GLY A 14 1.13 10.88 0.11
CA GLY A 14 -0.23 11.39 0.19
C GLY A 14 -1.27 10.29 0.46
N GLN A 15 -2.46 10.45 -0.10
CA GLN A 15 -3.65 9.72 0.32
C GLN A 15 -4.05 8.73 -0.79
N VAL A 16 -4.11 7.43 -0.47
CA VAL A 16 -4.53 6.38 -1.40
C VAL A 16 -5.85 5.77 -0.93
N PHE A 17 -6.84 5.85 -1.81
CA PHE A 17 -8.20 5.36 -1.61
C PHE A 17 -8.71 4.75 -2.92
N PHE A 18 -9.86 4.09 -2.89
CA PHE A 18 -10.43 3.37 -4.03
C PHE A 18 -10.35 4.14 -5.37
N SER A 19 -10.76 5.41 -5.41
CA SER A 19 -10.76 6.19 -6.66
C SER A 19 -9.35 6.60 -7.16
N SER A 20 -8.32 6.43 -6.35
CA SER A 20 -6.92 6.68 -6.75
C SER A 20 -6.14 5.39 -7.00
N ALA A 21 -6.70 4.21 -6.76
CA ALA A 21 -6.02 2.91 -6.91
C ALA A 21 -5.53 2.66 -8.36
N ASP A 22 -6.33 3.03 -9.36
CA ASP A 22 -5.93 2.92 -10.76
C ASP A 22 -4.80 3.88 -11.12
N LYS A 23 -4.87 5.13 -10.63
CA LYS A 23 -3.82 6.13 -10.83
C LYS A 23 -2.51 5.72 -10.15
N PHE A 24 -2.61 5.14 -8.96
CA PHE A 24 -1.48 4.55 -8.25
C PHE A 24 -0.80 3.49 -9.11
N THR A 25 -1.56 2.52 -9.61
CA THR A 25 -1.00 1.43 -10.45
C THR A 25 -0.38 1.96 -11.75
N ALA A 26 -0.99 2.98 -12.36
CA ALA A 26 -0.52 3.57 -13.62
C ALA A 26 0.75 4.43 -13.47
N ALA A 27 1.13 4.81 -12.25
CA ALA A 27 2.32 5.61 -11.98
C ALA A 27 3.63 4.81 -12.05
N PHE A 28 3.55 3.47 -12.11
CA PHE A 28 4.70 2.58 -12.17
C PHE A 28 5.01 2.19 -13.61
N ASP A 29 6.29 2.25 -13.99
CA ASP A 29 6.76 1.69 -15.26
C ASP A 29 7.17 0.22 -15.04
N PHE A 30 6.34 -0.69 -15.53
CA PHE A 30 6.58 -2.13 -15.47
C PHE A 30 7.42 -2.66 -16.63
N LYS A 31 7.68 -1.86 -17.66
CA LYS A 31 8.43 -2.29 -18.85
C LYS A 31 9.91 -1.88 -18.78
N GLU A 32 10.26 -1.09 -17.78
CA GLU A 32 11.65 -0.74 -17.48
C GLU A 32 12.44 -2.01 -17.14
N ALA A 33 13.59 -2.22 -17.79
CA ALA A 33 14.40 -3.42 -17.61
C ALA A 33 15.24 -3.39 -16.32
N ILE A 34 14.59 -3.30 -15.17
CA ILE A 34 15.21 -3.19 -13.83
C ILE A 34 15.30 -4.53 -13.12
N SER A 35 16.41 -4.76 -12.40
CA SER A 35 16.63 -5.97 -11.60
C SER A 35 15.93 -5.88 -10.25
N LYS A 36 15.80 -4.66 -9.69
CA LYS A 36 15.17 -4.41 -8.40
C LYS A 36 14.31 -3.16 -8.42
N VAL A 37 13.21 -3.19 -7.69
CA VAL A 37 12.37 -2.03 -7.41
C VAL A 37 12.13 -1.90 -5.91
N VAL A 38 12.33 -0.69 -5.40
CA VAL A 38 12.02 -0.31 -4.02
C VAL A 38 10.77 0.57 -4.06
N ILE A 39 9.73 0.17 -3.36
CA ILE A 39 8.49 0.92 -3.23
C ILE A 39 8.42 1.41 -1.79
N ASP A 40 8.66 2.69 -1.58
CA ASP A 40 8.56 3.34 -0.28
C ASP A 40 7.19 4.00 -0.15
N VAL A 41 6.36 3.45 0.74
CA VAL A 41 5.03 3.97 1.07
C VAL A 41 4.96 4.59 2.47
N SER A 42 6.10 4.80 3.14
CA SER A 42 6.16 5.38 4.51
C SER A 42 5.47 6.75 4.63
N GLN A 43 5.39 7.50 3.53
CA GLN A 43 4.74 8.82 3.45
C GLN A 43 3.34 8.77 2.81
N ALA A 44 2.78 7.57 2.62
CA ALA A 44 1.45 7.36 2.09
C ALA A 44 0.47 6.93 3.20
N HIS A 45 -0.81 7.19 2.99
CA HIS A 45 -1.90 6.72 3.85
C HIS A 45 -2.88 5.91 3.01
N PHE A 46 -3.04 4.63 3.34
CA PHE A 46 -4.02 3.74 2.73
C PHE A 46 -5.30 3.73 3.57
N TRP A 47 -6.39 4.19 3.00
CA TRP A 47 -7.66 4.38 3.72
C TRP A 47 -8.60 3.20 3.68
N ASP A 48 -8.42 2.28 2.74
CA ASP A 48 -9.32 1.16 2.49
C ASP A 48 -8.59 -0.06 1.91
N VAL A 49 -9.28 -1.20 1.96
CA VAL A 49 -8.76 -2.50 1.47
C VAL A 49 -8.42 -2.45 -0.03
N SER A 50 -9.12 -1.64 -0.83
CA SER A 50 -8.81 -1.50 -2.26
C SER A 50 -7.49 -0.78 -2.49
N ALA A 51 -7.16 0.18 -1.63
CA ALA A 51 -5.88 0.88 -1.65
C ALA A 51 -4.72 -0.08 -1.36
N VAL A 52 -4.88 -0.98 -0.38
CA VAL A 52 -3.92 -2.07 -0.08
C VAL A 52 -3.81 -3.04 -1.27
N ALA A 53 -4.94 -3.46 -1.83
CA ALA A 53 -4.97 -4.35 -3.00
C ALA A 53 -4.28 -3.74 -4.23
N ALA A 54 -4.25 -2.41 -4.35
CA ALA A 54 -3.50 -1.73 -5.41
C ALA A 54 -1.98 -1.93 -5.27
N VAL A 55 -1.45 -1.88 -4.04
CA VAL A 55 -0.03 -2.17 -3.75
C VAL A 55 0.29 -3.61 -4.13
N ASP A 56 -0.54 -4.57 -3.70
CA ASP A 56 -0.35 -5.98 -4.03
C ASP A 56 -0.32 -6.21 -5.55
N LYS A 57 -1.21 -5.54 -6.29
CA LYS A 57 -1.26 -5.61 -7.75
C LYS A 57 0.04 -5.10 -8.39
N VAL A 58 0.62 -4.02 -7.88
CA VAL A 58 1.90 -3.47 -8.35
C VAL A 58 3.04 -4.45 -8.07
N VAL A 59 3.11 -4.98 -6.85
CA VAL A 59 4.13 -5.97 -6.44
C VAL A 59 4.07 -7.22 -7.32
N ILE A 60 2.87 -7.77 -7.54
CA ILE A 60 2.67 -8.94 -8.39
C ILE A 60 3.10 -8.66 -9.83
N LYS A 61 2.79 -7.48 -10.38
CA LYS A 61 3.20 -7.12 -11.74
C LYS A 61 4.72 -7.08 -11.89
N PHE A 62 5.44 -6.41 -11.00
CA PHE A 62 6.91 -6.39 -11.05
C PHE A 62 7.52 -7.78 -10.91
N LYS A 63 7.02 -8.60 -9.99
CA LYS A 63 7.48 -9.99 -9.84
C LYS A 63 7.27 -10.83 -11.10
N ARG A 64 6.17 -10.59 -11.84
CA ARG A 64 5.88 -11.28 -13.11
C ARG A 64 6.85 -10.89 -14.23
N GLU A 65 7.38 -9.67 -14.20
CA GLU A 65 8.42 -9.20 -15.12
C GLU A 65 9.84 -9.64 -14.70
N GLY A 66 9.97 -10.37 -13.59
CA GLY A 66 11.25 -10.88 -13.09
C GLY A 66 12.03 -9.87 -12.24
N THR A 67 11.41 -8.75 -11.84
CA THR A 67 12.02 -7.73 -10.98
C THR A 67 11.86 -8.09 -9.50
N GLU A 68 12.94 -8.00 -8.73
CA GLU A 68 12.89 -8.09 -7.26
C GLU A 68 12.14 -6.88 -6.68
N VAL A 69 11.23 -7.11 -5.73
CA VAL A 69 10.42 -6.02 -5.14
C VAL A 69 10.68 -5.93 -3.65
N GLU A 70 11.09 -4.75 -3.20
CA GLU A 70 11.20 -4.37 -1.79
C GLU A 70 10.12 -3.34 -1.46
N LEU A 71 9.32 -3.59 -0.42
CA LEU A 71 8.25 -2.70 0.02
C LEU A 71 8.57 -2.16 1.43
N ILE A 72 8.62 -0.83 1.56
CA ILE A 72 8.98 -0.12 2.81
C ILE A 72 7.79 0.69 3.31
N GLY A 73 7.54 0.66 4.62
CA GLY A 73 6.55 1.53 5.27
C GLY A 73 5.09 1.06 5.17
N MET A 74 4.82 -0.17 4.72
CA MET A 74 3.45 -0.67 4.57
C MET A 74 2.66 -0.72 5.89
N ASN A 75 3.35 -1.05 6.99
CA ASN A 75 2.73 -1.04 8.32
C ASN A 75 2.28 0.38 8.70
N GLU A 76 3.16 1.37 8.58
CA GLU A 76 2.86 2.78 8.86
C GLU A 76 1.74 3.31 7.96
N ALA A 77 1.80 2.99 6.67
CA ALA A 77 0.85 3.46 5.69
C ALA A 77 -0.56 2.88 5.88
N SER A 78 -0.69 1.71 6.52
CA SER A 78 -1.97 1.05 6.81
C SER A 78 -2.49 1.30 8.23
N GLN A 79 -1.72 1.99 9.10
CA GLN A 79 -2.12 2.27 10.49
C GLN A 79 -3.50 2.93 10.58
N THR A 80 -3.78 3.88 9.70
CA THR A 80 -5.05 4.61 9.72
C THR A 80 -6.26 3.70 9.43
N MET A 81 -6.08 2.62 8.68
CA MET A 81 -7.12 1.61 8.45
C MET A 81 -7.34 0.78 9.72
N VAL A 82 -6.27 0.37 10.39
CA VAL A 82 -6.35 -0.38 11.66
C VAL A 82 -7.00 0.47 12.76
N GLU A 83 -6.74 1.77 12.81
CA GLU A 83 -7.38 2.67 13.77
C GLU A 83 -8.88 2.86 13.49
N LYS A 84 -9.29 3.03 12.22
CA LYS A 84 -10.70 3.21 11.87
C LYS A 84 -11.53 1.94 11.98
N PHE A 85 -10.98 0.79 11.58
CA PHE A 85 -11.70 -0.49 11.58
C PHE A 85 -11.49 -1.31 12.86
N GLY A 86 -10.39 -1.11 13.59
CA GLY A 86 -10.06 -1.87 14.82
C GLY A 86 -10.88 -1.47 16.05
N ILE A 87 -11.61 -0.35 16.02
CA ILE A 87 -12.46 0.09 17.15
C ILE A 87 -13.88 -0.50 17.06
N HIS A 88 -14.29 -1.06 15.92
CA HIS A 88 -15.63 -1.65 15.75
C HIS A 88 -15.75 -3.12 16.18
N ASP A 89 -14.68 -3.74 16.68
CA ASP A 89 -14.72 -5.07 17.32
C ASP A 89 -14.95 -4.95 18.85
N LYS A 90 -15.89 -4.07 19.25
CA LYS A 90 -16.39 -3.97 20.63
C LYS A 90 -17.89 -4.22 20.63
N PRO A 91 -18.37 -5.40 21.09
CA PRO A 91 -19.80 -5.69 21.16
C PRO A 91 -20.57 -4.93 22.27
N ASP A 92 -19.99 -3.89 22.88
CA ASP A 92 -20.55 -3.25 24.08
C ASP A 92 -21.27 -1.91 23.84
N ALA A 93 -21.67 -1.63 22.59
CA ALA A 93 -22.51 -0.49 22.24
C ALA A 93 -24.03 -0.80 22.35
N LEU A 94 -24.42 -1.86 23.06
CA LEU A 94 -25.83 -2.23 23.26
C LEU A 94 -26.36 -1.94 24.69
N ASP A 95 -25.54 -1.56 25.65
CA ASP A 95 -25.97 -1.44 27.06
C ASP A 95 -26.46 -0.03 27.50
N ARG A 96 -26.72 0.89 26.56
CA ARG A 96 -27.21 2.25 26.88
C ARG A 96 -28.58 2.62 26.32
N LEU A 97 -29.34 1.65 25.80
CA LEU A 97 -30.69 1.87 25.27
C LEU A 97 -31.81 1.10 26.01
N SER A 98 -31.50 0.43 27.12
CA SER A 98 -32.48 -0.41 27.85
C SER A 98 -32.86 0.11 29.24
N ASN A 99 -32.89 1.42 29.48
CA ASN A 99 -33.52 1.93 30.70
C ASN A 99 -34.09 3.34 30.52
N HIS A 100 -35.26 3.41 29.89
CA HIS A 100 -36.21 4.52 30.03
C HIS A 100 -37.58 3.93 30.37
#